data_AF-A0A4R6GYL6-F1
#
_entry.id   AF-A0A4R6GYL6-F1
#
_cell.length_a   1.000
_cell.length_b   1.000
_cell.length_c   1.000
_cell.angle_alpha   90.00
_cell.angle_beta   90.00
_cell.angle_gamma   90.00
#
_symmetry.space_group_name_H-M   'P 1'
#
loop_
_entity.id
_entity.type
_entity.pdbx_description
1 polymer ?
#
loop_
_entity_poly.entity_id
_entity_poly.type
_entity_poly.pdbx_seq_one_letter_code
_entity_poly.pdbx_strand_id
1 'polypeptide(L)'
;MKRGNLFKILNFAKIPVILAGVFLVLKWLKGTIDLPAIKNKLFPHWGANPLIFDPEIAAKRQQDAMMNWGTDEELLFNSLEHPDGKPFSGKQLKQVFEAFGFRDYDFTGGRNVFLGAAKNLFEWYESELTRKEKVRMRAIWEKSGLDLTF
;
A
#
# COMPACT_ATOMS: atom_id res chain seq x y z
N MET A 1 -28.27 -32.91 -43.19
CA MET A 1 -26.91 -33.04 -42.63
C MET A 1 -26.44 -31.67 -42.14
N LYS A 2 -26.39 -31.44 -40.82
CA LYS A 2 -25.96 -30.18 -40.20
C LYS A 2 -24.47 -30.29 -39.83
N ARG A 3 -23.63 -29.41 -40.39
CA ARG A 3 -22.22 -29.28 -39.99
C ARG A 3 -22.15 -28.62 -38.61
N GLY A 4 -21.56 -29.32 -37.65
CA GLY A 4 -21.39 -28.85 -36.28
C GLY A 4 -20.36 -27.73 -36.20
N ASN A 5 -20.76 -26.61 -35.58
CA ASN A 5 -19.88 -25.52 -35.18
C ASN A 5 -18.92 -26.00 -34.08
N LEU A 6 -17.65 -26.17 -34.44
CA LEU A 6 -16.57 -26.62 -33.56
C LEU A 6 -15.63 -25.47 -33.18
N PHE A 7 -16.19 -24.30 -32.85
CA PHE A 7 -15.45 -23.19 -32.26
C PHE A 7 -16.27 -22.50 -31.17
N LYS A 8 -16.33 -23.15 -30.00
CA LYS A 8 -16.71 -22.53 -28.73
C LYS A 8 -15.80 -23.05 -27.62
N ILE A 9 -14.50 -22.74 -27.71
CA ILE A 9 -13.60 -22.76 -26.55
C ILE A 9 -12.61 -21.61 -26.73
N LEU A 10 -13.02 -20.40 -26.36
CA LEU A 10 -12.09 -19.31 -26.07
C LEU A 10 -12.63 -18.57 -24.84
N ASN A 11 -11.83 -18.55 -23.78
CA ASN A 11 -11.73 -17.53 -22.72
C ASN A 11 -11.52 -18.10 -21.32
N PHE A 12 -10.50 -18.94 -21.10
CA PHE A 12 -10.10 -19.29 -19.73
C PHE A 12 -8.58 -19.44 -19.49
N ALA A 13 -7.74 -18.88 -20.36
CA ALA A 13 -6.28 -18.99 -20.22
C ALA A 13 -5.53 -17.69 -20.58
N LYS A 14 -5.97 -16.55 -20.05
CA LYS A 14 -5.31 -15.24 -20.30
C LYS A 14 -5.03 -14.40 -19.04
N ILE A 15 -4.92 -15.02 -17.88
CA ILE A 15 -4.42 -14.30 -16.68
C ILE A 15 -3.58 -15.29 -15.86
N PRO A 16 -2.33 -15.57 -16.29
CA PRO A 16 -1.20 -15.28 -15.38
C PRO A 16 0.14 -14.96 -16.09
N VAL A 17 0.13 -14.38 -17.30
CA VAL A 17 1.39 -14.07 -18.02
C VAL A 17 1.85 -12.62 -17.82
N ILE A 18 0.93 -11.70 -17.52
CA ILE A 18 1.26 -10.26 -17.43
C ILE A 18 2.06 -9.95 -16.15
N LEU A 19 1.70 -10.52 -15.00
CA LEU A 19 2.40 -10.24 -13.74
C LEU A 19 3.81 -10.89 -13.69
N ALA A 20 3.95 -12.12 -14.20
CA ALA A 20 5.25 -12.76 -14.34
C ALA A 20 6.15 -12.02 -15.35
N GLY A 21 5.56 -11.50 -16.43
CA GLY A 21 6.26 -10.67 -17.41
C GLY A 21 6.76 -9.35 -16.82
N VAL A 22 5.92 -8.64 -16.04
CA VAL A 22 6.31 -7.41 -15.35
C VAL A 22 7.44 -7.69 -14.34
N PHE A 23 7.35 -8.77 -13.56
CA PHE A 23 8.38 -9.14 -12.59
C PHE A 23 9.72 -9.51 -13.24
N LEU A 24 9.71 -10.24 -14.37
CA LEU A 24 10.92 -10.59 -15.12
C LEU A 24 11.55 -9.37 -15.82
N VAL A 25 10.73 -8.47 -16.35
CA VAL A 25 11.18 -7.20 -16.95
C VAL A 25 11.83 -6.31 -15.89
N LEU A 26 11.22 -6.16 -14.71
CA LEU A 26 11.81 -5.41 -13.58
C LEU A 26 13.13 -6.02 -13.09
N LYS A 27 13.27 -7.35 -13.11
CA LYS A 27 14.51 -8.04 -12.71
C LYS A 27 15.62 -7.89 -13.76
N TRP A 28 15.28 -7.84 -15.05
CA TRP A 28 16.24 -7.63 -16.15
C TRP A 28 16.70 -6.17 -16.28
N LEU A 29 15.88 -5.22 -15.83
CA LEU A 29 16.14 -3.77 -15.92
C LEU A 29 16.92 -3.18 -14.74
N LYS A 30 17.46 -4.01 -13.84
CA LYS A 30 18.30 -3.61 -12.69
C LYS A 30 19.60 -2.85 -13.04
N GLY A 31 19.84 -2.52 -14.31
CA GLY A 31 21.03 -1.80 -14.76
C GLY A 31 20.80 -0.38 -15.28
N THR A 32 19.60 0.01 -15.75
CA THR A 32 19.47 1.24 -16.56
C THR A 32 18.12 1.96 -16.51
N ILE A 33 17.28 1.71 -15.51
CA ILE A 33 16.01 2.44 -15.39
C ILE A 33 15.99 3.37 -14.17
N ASP A 34 15.77 4.64 -14.49
CA ASP A 34 15.41 5.66 -13.53
C ASP A 34 13.99 5.37 -12.99
N LEU A 35 13.96 4.55 -11.94
CA LEU A 35 12.78 4.14 -11.16
C LEU A 35 11.81 5.29 -10.79
N PRO A 36 12.23 6.54 -10.51
CA PRO A 36 11.33 7.65 -10.20
C PRO A 36 10.32 7.95 -11.30
N ALA A 37 10.70 7.84 -12.57
CA ALA A 37 9.84 8.19 -13.70
C ALA A 37 8.68 7.19 -13.89
N ILE A 38 8.94 5.90 -13.65
CA ILE A 38 7.91 4.85 -13.72
C ILE A 38 7.00 4.91 -12.49
N LYS A 39 7.59 5.14 -11.31
CA LYS A 39 6.87 5.35 -10.05
C LYS A 39 5.84 6.49 -10.15
N ASN A 40 6.22 7.63 -10.72
CA ASN A 40 5.32 8.78 -10.92
C ASN A 40 4.22 8.53 -11.97
N LYS A 41 4.47 7.68 -12.97
CA LYS A 41 3.50 7.34 -14.02
C LYS A 41 2.46 6.31 -13.57
N LEU A 42 2.82 5.45 -12.62
CA LEU A 42 1.92 4.45 -12.03
C LEU A 42 1.14 5.01 -10.82
N PHE A 43 1.67 6.03 -10.13
CA PHE A 43 1.04 6.66 -8.95
C PHE A 43 1.12 8.20 -9.04
N PRO A 44 0.19 8.86 -9.75
CA PRO A 44 0.29 10.29 -10.07
C PRO A 44 0.26 11.22 -8.84
N HIS A 45 -0.23 10.77 -7.69
CA HIS A 45 -0.18 11.53 -6.43
C HIS A 45 1.20 11.50 -5.73
N TRP A 46 2.19 10.78 -6.27
CA TRP A 46 3.59 10.92 -5.87
C TRP A 46 4.28 12.16 -6.42
N GLY A 47 3.59 12.96 -7.26
CA GLY A 47 4.07 14.24 -7.78
C GLY A 47 3.91 15.44 -6.83
N ALA A 48 3.47 15.23 -5.57
CA ALA A 48 3.56 16.28 -4.57
C ALA A 48 5.04 16.61 -4.34
N ASN A 49 5.36 17.92 -4.29
CA ASN A 49 6.71 18.39 -4.04
C ASN A 49 7.28 17.65 -2.81
N PRO A 50 8.26 16.74 -2.97
CA PRO A 50 8.64 15.77 -1.92
C PRO A 50 9.17 16.46 -0.65
N LEU A 51 9.41 17.76 -0.71
CA LEU A 51 9.86 18.57 0.42
C LEU A 51 8.73 18.95 1.40
N ILE A 52 7.46 18.74 1.05
CA ILE A 52 6.33 19.17 1.88
C ILE A 52 5.65 17.96 2.50
N PHE A 53 5.64 17.93 3.83
CA PHE A 53 4.86 16.98 4.60
C PHE A 53 3.36 17.12 4.28
N ASP A 54 2.75 16.02 3.85
CA ASP A 54 1.31 15.91 3.60
C ASP A 54 0.75 14.67 4.35
N PRO A 55 -0.08 14.88 5.38
CA PRO A 55 -0.61 13.78 6.19
C PRO A 55 -1.56 12.87 5.42
N GLU A 56 -2.30 13.38 4.42
CA GLU A 56 -3.25 12.59 3.63
C GLU A 56 -2.52 11.60 2.72
N ILE A 57 -1.40 12.04 2.13
CA ILE A 57 -0.55 11.18 1.32
C ILE A 57 0.09 10.09 2.19
N ALA A 58 0.59 10.44 3.38
CA ALA A 58 1.15 9.46 4.31
C ALA A 58 0.08 8.45 4.76
N ALA A 59 -1.11 8.91 5.15
CA ALA A 59 -2.23 8.06 5.54
C ALA A 59 -2.67 7.12 4.41
N LYS A 60 -2.76 7.62 3.17
CA LYS A 60 -3.06 6.77 2.01
C LYS A 60 -1.99 5.70 1.79
N ARG A 61 -0.70 6.05 1.90
CA ARG A 61 0.39 5.07 1.76
C ARG A 61 0.36 4.01 2.87
N GLN A 62 -0.01 4.39 4.10
CA GLN A 62 -0.24 3.41 5.18
C GLN A 62 -1.34 2.42 4.79
N GLN A 63 -2.47 2.91 4.28
CA GLN A 63 -3.55 2.03 3.80
C GLN A 63 -3.06 1.15 2.65
N ASP A 64 -2.45 1.73 1.60
CA ASP A 64 -2.00 1.00 0.42
C ASP A 64 -1.01 -0.14 0.79
N ALA A 65 -0.16 0.10 1.80
CA ALA A 65 0.79 -0.89 2.33
C ALA A 65 0.11 -2.07 3.04
N MET A 66 -1.13 -1.90 3.51
CA MET A 66 -1.86 -2.89 4.31
C MET A 66 -3.09 -3.50 3.59
N MET A 67 -3.57 -2.89 2.51
CA MET A 67 -4.88 -3.20 1.91
C MET A 67 -4.91 -4.48 1.05
N ASN A 68 -3.76 -5.09 0.77
CA ASN A 68 -3.64 -6.26 -0.11
C ASN A 68 -3.30 -7.54 0.67
N TRP A 69 -3.02 -8.64 -0.04
CA TRP A 69 -2.53 -9.86 0.60
C TRP A 69 -1.13 -9.64 1.18
N GLY A 70 -1.09 -9.56 2.51
CA GLY A 70 0.11 -9.26 3.27
C GLY A 70 0.37 -7.76 3.38
N THR A 71 1.43 -7.44 4.11
CA THR A 71 1.86 -6.07 4.35
C THR A 71 3.09 -5.76 3.51
N ASP A 72 3.13 -4.61 2.85
CA ASP A 72 4.37 -4.06 2.28
C ASP A 72 5.09 -3.28 3.39
N GLU A 73 5.95 -3.95 4.16
CA GLU A 73 6.60 -3.33 5.32
C GLU A 73 7.52 -2.18 4.89
N GLU A 74 8.15 -2.26 3.72
CA GLU A 74 9.00 -1.18 3.22
C GLU A 74 8.18 0.10 2.98
N LEU A 75 7.05 -0.01 2.26
CA LEU A 75 6.15 1.12 2.05
C LEU A 75 5.56 1.63 3.37
N LEU A 76 5.20 0.71 4.27
CA LEU A 76 4.60 1.04 5.55
C LEU A 76 5.55 1.87 6.42
N PHE A 77 6.80 1.47 6.58
CA PHE A 77 7.74 2.21 7.43
C PHE A 77 8.22 3.49 6.74
N ASN A 78 8.53 3.44 5.44
CA ASN A 78 9.04 4.61 4.70
C ASN A 78 7.98 5.72 4.53
N SER A 79 6.69 5.41 4.64
CA SER A 79 5.64 6.43 4.58
C SER A 79 5.48 7.25 5.87
N LEU A 80 6.19 6.90 6.94
CA LEU A 80 6.30 7.70 8.17
C LEU A 80 7.63 8.47 8.25
N GLU A 81 8.30 8.62 7.11
CA GLU A 81 9.55 9.31 6.96
C GLU A 81 9.44 10.38 5.87
N HIS A 82 10.23 11.44 6.03
CA HIS A 82 10.48 12.44 5.01
C HIS A 82 11.30 11.83 3.86
N PRO A 83 11.26 12.40 2.64
CA PRO A 83 12.05 11.86 1.53
C PRO A 83 13.56 11.90 1.72
N ASP A 84 14.05 12.65 2.70
CA ASP A 84 15.45 12.63 3.13
C ASP A 84 15.77 11.51 4.15
N GLY A 85 14.81 10.61 4.41
CA GLY A 85 14.91 9.48 5.35
C GLY A 85 14.73 9.87 6.81
N LYS A 86 14.38 11.13 7.12
CA LYS A 86 14.15 11.53 8.51
C LYS A 86 12.76 11.10 8.99
N PRO A 87 12.62 10.47 10.16
CA PRO A 87 11.31 10.15 10.72
C PRO A 87 10.45 11.40 10.95
N PHE A 88 9.14 11.27 10.76
CA PHE A 88 8.19 12.34 11.12
C PHE A 88 8.26 12.70 12.61
N SER A 89 8.00 13.97 12.93
CA SER A 89 7.85 14.42 14.31
C SER A 89 6.57 13.87 14.96
N GLY A 90 6.47 13.90 16.28
CA GLY A 90 5.26 13.48 16.99
C GLY A 90 4.00 14.22 16.55
N LYS A 91 4.10 15.53 16.29
CA LYS A 91 3.00 16.35 15.76
C LYS A 91 2.57 15.86 14.37
N GLN A 92 3.52 15.59 13.50
CA GLN A 92 3.24 15.09 12.15
C GLN A 92 2.58 13.71 12.18
N LEU A 93 3.04 12.81 13.06
CA LEU A 93 2.41 11.50 13.24
C LEU A 93 0.95 11.63 13.69
N LYS A 94 0.63 12.54 14.62
CA LYS A 94 -0.79 12.81 14.97
C LYS A 94 -1.62 13.22 13.76
N GLN A 95 -1.08 14.11 12.93
CA GLN A 95 -1.77 14.55 11.71
C GLN A 95 -1.99 13.39 10.73
N VAL A 96 -1.04 12.46 10.61
CA VAL A 96 -1.21 11.23 9.81
C VAL A 96 -2.32 10.35 10.37
N PHE A 97 -2.37 10.15 11.69
CA PHE A 97 -3.42 9.37 12.34
C PHE A 97 -4.81 9.99 12.12
N GLU A 98 -4.92 11.31 12.30
CA GLU A 98 -6.15 12.06 12.07
C GLU A 98 -6.60 11.97 10.61
N ALA A 99 -5.68 12.13 9.64
CA ALA A 99 -5.95 11.99 8.21
C ALA A 99 -6.30 10.54 7.80
N PHE A 100 -5.81 9.54 8.53
CA PHE A 100 -6.17 8.16 8.27
C PHE A 100 -7.65 7.92 8.60
N GLY A 101 -8.12 8.41 9.75
CA GLY A 101 -9.50 8.24 10.19
C GLY A 101 -9.89 6.77 10.36
N PHE A 102 -11.09 6.41 9.89
CA PHE A 102 -11.55 5.03 9.80
C PHE A 102 -11.64 4.62 8.34
N ARG A 103 -11.12 3.43 8.01
CA ARG A 103 -11.08 2.91 6.64
C ARG A 103 -11.55 1.48 6.58
N ASP A 104 -12.32 1.17 5.54
CA ASP A 104 -12.82 -0.17 5.26
C ASP A 104 -11.76 -1.03 4.55
N TYR A 105 -11.80 -2.33 4.84
CA TYR A 105 -11.01 -3.33 4.12
C TYR A 105 -11.76 -3.75 2.84
N ASP A 106 -11.39 -3.16 1.69
CA ASP A 106 -11.89 -3.59 0.38
C ASP A 106 -10.84 -4.39 -0.38
N PHE A 107 -10.89 -5.71 -0.18
CA PHE A 107 -10.04 -6.66 -0.88
C PHE A 107 -10.40 -6.85 -2.37
N THR A 108 -11.57 -6.37 -2.79
CA THR A 108 -12.17 -6.74 -4.09
C THR A 108 -12.01 -5.70 -5.18
N GLY A 109 -11.28 -4.61 -4.92
CA GLY A 109 -11.00 -3.57 -5.90
C GLY A 109 -12.25 -2.86 -6.39
N GLY A 110 -13.16 -2.49 -5.48
CA GLY A 110 -14.35 -1.70 -5.79
C GLY A 110 -15.64 -2.49 -6.04
N ARG A 111 -15.67 -3.79 -5.69
CA ARG A 111 -16.93 -4.58 -5.70
C ARG A 111 -17.67 -4.57 -4.37
N ASN A 112 -17.20 -3.77 -3.39
CA ASN A 112 -17.85 -3.56 -2.09
C ASN A 112 -18.17 -4.88 -1.34
N VAL A 113 -17.29 -5.87 -1.42
CA VAL A 113 -17.38 -7.04 -0.52
C VAL A 113 -16.66 -6.66 0.76
N PHE A 114 -17.39 -6.01 1.67
CA PHE A 114 -16.87 -5.63 2.98
C PHE A 114 -16.57 -6.88 3.81
N LEU A 115 -15.29 -7.07 4.17
CA LEU A 115 -14.83 -8.16 5.03
C LEU A 115 -14.60 -7.71 6.48
N GLY A 116 -15.46 -6.85 7.00
CA GLY A 116 -15.41 -6.41 8.40
C GLY A 116 -15.90 -5.00 8.63
N ALA A 117 -15.79 -4.55 9.87
CA ALA A 117 -16.05 -3.16 10.25
C ALA A 117 -14.88 -2.25 9.83
N ALA A 118 -15.17 -0.97 9.60
CA ALA A 118 -14.16 0.07 9.40
C ALA A 118 -13.20 0.09 10.59
N LYS A 119 -11.89 0.15 10.30
CA LYS A 119 -10.82 0.16 11.30
C LYS A 119 -10.05 1.47 11.25
N ASN A 120 -9.61 1.96 12.41
CA ASN A 120 -8.62 3.02 12.49
C ASN A 120 -7.19 2.49 12.25
N LEU A 121 -6.22 3.39 12.11
CA LEU A 121 -4.84 3.05 11.77
C LEU A 121 -4.21 2.02 12.73
N PHE A 122 -4.48 2.12 14.03
CA PHE A 122 -3.92 1.21 15.03
C PHE A 122 -4.60 -0.16 15.01
N GLU A 123 -5.90 -0.20 14.77
CA GLU A 123 -6.63 -1.46 14.56
C GLU A 123 -6.18 -2.19 13.28
N TRP A 124 -5.78 -1.44 12.25
CA TRP A 124 -5.11 -1.98 11.07
C TRP A 124 -3.74 -2.56 11.42
N TYR A 125 -2.90 -1.84 12.17
CA TYR A 125 -1.62 -2.39 12.62
C TYR A 125 -1.78 -3.65 13.47
N GLU A 126 -2.82 -3.70 14.30
CA GLU A 126 -3.10 -4.87 15.13
C GLU A 126 -3.37 -6.12 14.29
N SER A 127 -4.07 -5.98 13.15
CA SER A 127 -4.39 -7.12 12.28
C SER A 127 -3.29 -7.47 11.28
N GLU A 128 -2.56 -6.49 10.76
CA GLU A 128 -1.65 -6.70 9.63
C GLU A 128 -0.19 -6.95 10.03
N LEU A 129 0.21 -6.58 11.25
CA LEU A 129 1.61 -6.64 11.66
C LEU A 129 1.93 -7.85 12.53
N THR A 130 3.12 -8.42 12.32
CA THR A 130 3.69 -9.40 13.26
C THR A 130 4.13 -8.71 14.55
N ARG A 131 4.34 -9.49 15.62
CA ARG A 131 4.84 -8.97 16.90
C ARG A 131 6.12 -8.13 16.76
N LYS A 132 7.02 -8.52 15.84
CA LYS A 132 8.28 -7.81 15.60
C LYS A 132 8.03 -6.45 14.94
N GLU A 133 7.16 -6.39 13.93
CA GLU A 133 6.78 -5.12 13.29
C GLU A 133 6.03 -4.21 14.25
N LYS A 134 5.13 -4.73 15.08
CA LYS A 134 4.41 -3.96 16.10
C LYS A 134 5.37 -3.24 17.04
N VAL A 135 6.43 -3.91 17.51
CA VAL A 135 7.47 -3.27 18.36
C VAL A 135 8.15 -2.12 17.62
N ARG A 136 8.52 -2.32 16.35
CA ARG A 136 9.15 -1.26 15.53
C ARG A 136 8.19 -0.10 15.29
N MET A 137 6.94 -0.38 14.96
CA MET A 137 5.91 0.62 14.69
C MET A 137 5.59 1.41 15.96
N ARG A 138 5.48 0.75 17.12
CA ARG A 138 5.31 1.39 18.42
C ARG A 138 6.44 2.37 18.73
N ALA A 139 7.70 2.03 18.46
CA ALA A 139 8.83 2.94 18.65
C ALA A 139 8.75 4.20 17.77
N ILE A 140 8.17 4.10 16.57
CA ILE A 140 7.92 5.28 15.71
C ILE A 140 6.81 6.14 16.30
N TRP A 141 5.71 5.52 16.74
CA TRP A 141 4.52 6.21 17.19
C TRP A 141 4.57 6.71 18.64
N GLU A 142 5.48 6.23 19.48
CA GLU A 142 5.60 6.64 20.89
C GLU A 142 5.76 8.15 21.06
N LYS A 143 6.59 8.79 20.22
CA LYS A 143 6.79 10.25 20.23
C LYS A 143 5.55 11.06 19.84
N SER A 144 4.51 10.41 19.30
CA SER A 144 3.24 11.08 19.04
C SER A 144 2.51 11.41 20.35
N GLY A 145 2.68 10.61 21.41
CA GLY A 145 1.88 10.77 22.64
C GLY A 145 0.39 10.45 22.44
N LEU A 146 0.03 9.70 21.40
CA LEU A 146 -1.27 9.04 21.27
C LEU A 146 -1.30 7.78 22.14
N ASP A 147 -2.50 7.35 22.53
CA ASP A 147 -2.67 6.04 23.17
C ASP A 147 -2.55 4.93 22.11
N LEU A 148 -1.53 4.07 22.26
CA LEU A 148 -1.15 3.08 21.24
C LEU A 148 -1.76 1.72 21.57
N THR A 149 -2.79 1.32 20.82
CA THR A 149 -3.66 0.17 21.13
C THR A 149 -3.32 -1.12 20.35
N PHE A 150 -2.08 -1.29 19.87
CA PHE A 150 -1.63 -2.43 19.04
C PHE A 150 -0.25 -2.99 19.44
#